data_AF-A0A0G4EBD1-F1
#
_entry.id   AF-A0A0G4EBD1-F1
#
_cell.length_a   1.000
_cell.length_b   1.000
_cell.length_c   1.000
_cell.angle_alpha   90.00
_cell.angle_beta   90.00
_cell.angle_gamma   90.00
#
_symmetry.space_group_name_H-M   'P 1'
#
loop_
_entity.id
_entity.type
_entity.pdbx_description
1 polymer ?
#
loop_
_entity_poly.entity_id
_entity_poly.type
_entity_poly.pdbx_seq_one_letter_code
_entity_poly.pdbx_strand_id
1 'polypeptide(L)'
;MAASPETSARLASVRTDGSRPPSKCLHLSHCNLSDSLPPVLWSLTALIRLDLGFNNIRKLDARIGRLTSVQSLFLNDNPLYVVPEALSLCIMLKTLDLRNTLIQNLPRELGRLTSLVDLNLDGAPLKQSLEQHYGKGRQGLFAYLQRKDDRRVLKGQFVCLMRETVYPFTPTDQLNALTNEVFDQLKDFTSIELKKLLRNAQRILPSKIEQVDPAAIRSALAHLCEEERQRHETSNLQLQLKAIYPEPSLDAVAGAASALRQAFPDPAERRRVVRLHALLFPEAFEQFSADTIRRQYEHLKQERLEMSLTKRLKAFYQDASDNEVSLLLRSLMKSAQGDNDKLNRSALQTNTFYIRDTPGGENQTDQKESHEQEQDNDNDNEEQAEE
;
A
#
# COMPACT_ATOMS: atom_id res chain seq x y z
N MET A 1 -39.79 -20.19 8.27
CA MET A 1 -40.94 -19.94 9.15
C MET A 1 -41.09 -18.43 9.32
N ALA A 2 -42.32 -17.92 9.48
CA ALA A 2 -42.58 -16.49 9.48
C ALA A 2 -41.93 -15.77 10.68
N ALA A 3 -41.62 -14.48 10.51
CA ALA A 3 -41.15 -13.61 11.59
C ALA A 3 -42.21 -13.53 12.70
N SER A 4 -41.81 -13.43 13.97
CA SER A 4 -42.74 -13.50 15.11
C SER A 4 -43.81 -12.39 15.05
N PRO A 5 -45.00 -12.58 15.66
CA PRO A 5 -46.04 -11.56 15.70
C PRO A 5 -45.52 -10.21 16.24
N GLU A 6 -44.61 -10.24 17.21
CA GLU A 6 -43.98 -9.05 17.79
C GLU A 6 -43.06 -8.31 16.81
N THR A 7 -42.29 -9.02 15.98
CA THR A 7 -41.47 -8.37 14.94
C THR A 7 -42.34 -7.71 13.86
N SER A 8 -43.46 -8.34 13.50
CA SER A 8 -44.45 -7.74 12.59
C SER A 8 -45.13 -6.52 13.24
N ALA A 9 -45.46 -6.58 14.52
CA ALA A 9 -46.05 -5.47 15.28
C ALA A 9 -45.08 -4.28 15.42
N ARG A 10 -43.79 -4.52 15.71
CA ARG A 10 -42.75 -3.46 15.79
C ARG A 10 -42.46 -2.81 14.43
N LEU A 11 -42.67 -3.50 13.32
CA LEU A 11 -42.54 -2.93 11.98
C LEU A 11 -43.81 -2.25 11.48
N ALA A 12 -44.98 -2.71 11.94
CA ALA A 12 -46.26 -2.05 11.69
C ALA A 12 -46.38 -0.71 12.45
N SER A 13 -45.93 -0.65 13.71
CA SER A 13 -46.00 0.56 14.53
C SER A 13 -45.10 1.71 14.04
N VAL A 14 -44.10 1.42 13.20
CA VAL A 14 -43.31 2.44 12.48
C VAL A 14 -44.12 3.14 11.38
N ARG A 15 -45.25 2.56 10.95
CA ARG A 15 -46.04 3.03 9.80
C ARG A 15 -47.39 3.67 10.16
N THR A 16 -47.85 3.54 11.40
CA THR A 16 -49.20 4.00 11.82
C THR A 16 -49.25 5.40 12.41
N ASP A 17 -48.10 6.05 12.65
CA ASP A 17 -48.04 7.41 13.20
C ASP A 17 -47.51 8.40 12.15
N GLY A 18 -48.44 9.09 11.48
CA GLY A 18 -48.14 10.12 10.48
C GLY A 18 -47.55 11.42 11.04
N SER A 19 -47.27 11.52 12.34
CA SER A 19 -46.69 12.70 12.98
C SER A 19 -45.19 12.64 13.22
N ARG A 20 -44.57 11.46 13.10
CA ARG A 20 -43.15 11.25 13.46
C ARG A 20 -42.24 11.32 12.22
N PRO A 21 -41.14 12.10 12.24
CA PRO A 21 -40.17 12.08 11.15
C PRO A 21 -39.62 10.66 10.96
N PRO A 22 -39.31 10.22 9.72
CA PRO A 22 -38.84 8.87 9.45
C PRO A 22 -37.62 8.59 10.34
N SER A 23 -37.72 7.53 11.15
CA SER A 23 -36.73 7.20 12.16
C SER A 23 -35.38 6.92 11.49
N LYS A 24 -34.48 7.91 11.60
CA LYS A 24 -33.11 7.84 11.06
C LYS A 24 -32.30 6.69 11.66
N CYS A 25 -32.73 6.14 12.81
CA CYS A 25 -32.13 4.98 13.46
C CYS A 25 -33.19 3.88 13.65
N LEU A 26 -32.84 2.64 13.32
CA LEU A 26 -33.66 1.45 13.53
C LEU A 26 -32.83 0.42 14.31
N HIS A 27 -33.31 0.08 15.51
CA HIS A 27 -32.68 -0.88 16.40
C HIS A 27 -33.53 -2.15 16.46
N LEU A 28 -32.93 -3.26 16.02
CA LEU A 28 -33.52 -4.58 15.91
C LEU A 28 -32.56 -5.65 16.48
N SER A 29 -31.68 -5.26 17.39
CA SER A 29 -30.81 -6.18 18.12
C SER A 29 -31.62 -7.06 19.09
N HIS A 30 -31.13 -8.27 19.37
CA HIS A 30 -31.79 -9.28 20.22
C HIS A 30 -33.25 -9.61 19.83
N CYS A 31 -33.62 -9.46 18.55
CA CYS A 31 -34.98 -9.68 18.07
C CYS A 31 -35.23 -11.09 17.50
N ASN A 32 -34.30 -12.04 17.72
CA ASN A 32 -34.32 -13.40 17.17
C ASN A 32 -34.55 -13.45 15.64
N LEU A 33 -34.07 -12.44 14.93
CA LEU A 33 -34.19 -12.35 13.47
C LEU A 33 -33.35 -13.42 12.78
N SER A 34 -33.80 -13.86 11.62
CA SER A 34 -33.13 -14.86 10.78
C SER A 34 -33.02 -14.36 9.34
N ASP A 35 -32.53 -15.20 8.43
CA ASP A 35 -32.29 -14.87 7.01
C ASP A 35 -33.48 -14.20 6.29
N SER A 36 -34.72 -14.49 6.69
CA SER A 36 -35.93 -13.89 6.12
C SER A 36 -36.26 -12.54 6.75
N LEU A 37 -35.38 -11.54 6.57
CA LEU A 37 -35.68 -10.16 6.95
C LEU A 37 -36.85 -9.59 6.12
N PRO A 38 -37.82 -8.91 6.75
CA PRO A 38 -39.06 -8.51 6.10
C PRO A 38 -38.83 -7.49 4.98
N PRO A 39 -39.50 -7.60 3.82
CA PRO A 39 -39.24 -6.75 2.65
C PRO A 39 -39.35 -5.24 2.91
N VAL A 40 -40.19 -4.85 3.88
CA VAL A 40 -40.42 -3.45 4.28
C VAL A 40 -39.15 -2.78 4.82
N LEU A 41 -38.25 -3.55 5.48
CA LEU A 41 -36.96 -3.04 5.97
C LEU A 41 -36.16 -2.35 4.83
N TRP A 42 -36.16 -2.96 3.65
CA TRP A 42 -35.44 -2.49 2.46
C TRP A 42 -36.11 -1.30 1.74
N SER A 43 -37.26 -0.84 2.22
CA SER A 43 -37.94 0.37 1.72
C SER A 43 -37.60 1.63 2.51
N LEU A 44 -36.89 1.50 3.64
CA LEU A 44 -36.50 2.60 4.51
C LEU A 44 -35.26 3.34 3.98
N THR A 45 -35.32 3.88 2.76
CA THR A 45 -34.18 4.49 2.06
C THR A 45 -33.57 5.70 2.77
N ALA A 46 -34.32 6.35 3.68
CA ALA A 46 -33.88 7.46 4.51
C ALA A 46 -33.20 7.03 5.84
N LEU A 47 -33.03 5.72 6.07
CA LEU A 47 -32.39 5.19 7.27
C LEU A 47 -30.89 5.54 7.30
N ILE A 48 -30.39 5.98 8.46
CA ILE A 48 -28.99 6.36 8.70
C ILE A 48 -28.27 5.32 9.56
N ARG A 49 -28.94 4.74 10.56
CA ARG A 49 -28.39 3.68 11.42
C ARG A 49 -29.30 2.46 11.40
N LEU A 50 -28.72 1.30 11.09
CA LEU A 50 -29.38 0.01 11.17
C LEU A 50 -28.59 -0.89 12.13
N ASP A 51 -29.23 -1.32 13.19
CA ASP A 51 -28.65 -2.22 14.18
C ASP A 51 -29.41 -3.55 14.18
N LEU A 52 -28.70 -4.60 13.77
CA LEU A 52 -29.15 -5.99 13.65
C LEU A 52 -28.25 -6.93 14.48
N GLY A 53 -27.46 -6.40 15.43
CA GLY A 53 -26.55 -7.21 16.25
C GLY A 53 -27.29 -8.24 17.12
N PHE A 54 -26.61 -9.30 17.54
CA PHE A 54 -27.18 -10.36 18.40
C PHE A 54 -28.49 -10.96 17.82
N ASN A 55 -28.40 -11.49 16.60
CA ASN A 55 -29.50 -12.18 15.92
C ASN A 55 -28.99 -13.49 15.27
N ASN A 56 -29.87 -14.24 14.61
CA ASN A 56 -29.56 -15.49 13.92
C ASN A 56 -29.46 -15.30 12.39
N ILE A 57 -28.99 -14.15 11.92
CA ILE A 57 -28.84 -13.85 10.49
C ILE A 57 -27.59 -14.56 9.96
N ARG A 58 -27.76 -15.52 9.04
CA ARG A 58 -26.68 -16.29 8.41
C ARG A 58 -26.29 -15.71 7.05
N LYS A 59 -27.23 -15.06 6.36
CA LYS A 59 -27.03 -14.36 5.09
C LYS A 59 -27.71 -13.00 5.12
N LEU A 60 -26.99 -11.96 4.71
CA LEU A 60 -27.56 -10.64 4.47
C LEU A 60 -28.09 -10.56 3.03
N ASP A 61 -29.32 -10.08 2.87
CA ASP A 61 -30.00 -9.96 1.58
C ASP A 61 -29.38 -8.87 0.70
N ALA A 62 -29.25 -9.10 -0.61
CA ALA A 62 -28.76 -8.11 -1.56
C ALA A 62 -29.59 -6.82 -1.60
N ARG A 63 -30.85 -6.85 -1.14
CA ARG A 63 -31.72 -5.68 -0.97
C ARG A 63 -31.17 -4.65 0.04
N ILE A 64 -30.15 -4.98 0.84
CA ILE A 64 -29.39 -4.00 1.66
C ILE A 64 -28.90 -2.81 0.83
N GLY A 65 -28.51 -3.01 -0.43
CA GLY A 65 -28.01 -1.96 -1.32
C GLY A 65 -29.03 -0.87 -1.69
N ARG A 66 -30.30 -1.03 -1.29
CA ARG A 66 -31.32 0.03 -1.40
C ARG A 66 -31.20 1.09 -0.30
N LEU A 67 -30.53 0.77 0.81
CA LEU A 67 -30.39 1.65 1.97
C LEU A 67 -29.19 2.60 1.81
N THR A 68 -29.19 3.36 0.71
CA THR A 68 -28.07 4.22 0.28
C THR A 68 -27.69 5.32 1.27
N SER A 69 -28.60 5.69 2.19
CA SER A 69 -28.38 6.71 3.22
C SER A 69 -27.74 6.17 4.51
N VAL A 70 -27.57 4.85 4.66
CA VAL A 70 -27.06 4.24 5.90
C VAL A 70 -25.59 4.58 6.09
N GLN A 71 -25.28 5.13 7.26
CA GLN A 71 -23.95 5.49 7.73
C GLN A 71 -23.41 4.51 8.78
N SER A 72 -24.27 3.82 9.53
CA SER A 72 -23.83 2.82 10.51
C SER A 72 -24.66 1.54 10.43
N LEU A 73 -23.99 0.40 10.20
CA LEU A 73 -24.59 -0.93 10.12
C LEU A 73 -23.93 -1.87 11.13
N PHE A 74 -24.71 -2.36 12.09
CA PHE A 74 -24.26 -3.33 13.09
C PHE A 74 -24.85 -4.70 12.79
N LEU A 75 -23.98 -5.68 12.61
CA LEU A 75 -24.28 -7.09 12.28
C LEU A 75 -23.45 -8.04 13.15
N ASN A 76 -22.88 -7.54 14.24
CA ASN A 76 -22.10 -8.31 15.20
C ASN A 76 -22.92 -9.44 15.84
N ASP A 77 -22.24 -10.47 16.33
CA ASP A 77 -22.85 -11.58 17.08
C ASP A 77 -24.02 -12.22 16.30
N ASN A 78 -23.76 -12.49 15.02
CA ASN A 78 -24.66 -13.17 14.10
C ASN A 78 -23.88 -14.31 13.40
N PRO A 79 -24.49 -15.47 13.10
CA PRO A 79 -23.88 -16.56 12.34
C PRO A 79 -23.69 -16.26 10.83
N LEU A 80 -23.44 -15.00 10.49
CA LEU A 80 -23.33 -14.45 9.14
C LEU A 80 -22.06 -14.98 8.46
N TYR A 81 -22.20 -15.70 7.35
CA TYR A 81 -21.04 -16.27 6.62
C TYR A 81 -20.77 -15.63 5.25
N VAL A 82 -21.74 -14.86 4.72
CA VAL A 82 -21.61 -14.12 3.44
C VAL A 82 -22.22 -12.73 3.57
N VAL A 83 -21.45 -11.72 3.16
CA VAL A 83 -21.91 -10.36 2.89
C VAL A 83 -22.17 -10.22 1.38
N PRO A 84 -23.31 -9.66 0.93
CA PRO A 84 -23.62 -9.47 -0.48
C PRO A 84 -22.80 -8.32 -1.09
N GLU A 85 -22.43 -8.45 -2.37
CA GLU A 85 -21.73 -7.38 -3.11
C GLU A 85 -22.53 -6.07 -3.17
N ALA A 86 -23.86 -6.16 -3.09
CA ALA A 86 -24.78 -5.02 -3.07
C ALA A 86 -24.59 -4.09 -1.84
N LEU A 87 -23.92 -4.53 -0.77
CA LEU A 87 -23.54 -3.63 0.34
C LEU A 87 -22.61 -2.50 -0.12
N SER A 88 -21.87 -2.69 -1.23
CA SER A 88 -21.06 -1.63 -1.86
C SER A 88 -21.87 -0.44 -2.42
N LEU A 89 -23.20 -0.59 -2.56
CA LEU A 89 -24.10 0.50 -2.99
C LEU A 89 -24.44 1.46 -1.84
N CYS A 90 -24.20 1.07 -0.58
CA CYS A 90 -24.35 1.92 0.59
C CYS A 90 -23.17 2.89 0.72
N ILE A 91 -22.97 3.75 -0.28
CA ILE A 91 -21.79 4.62 -0.41
C ILE A 91 -21.57 5.58 0.77
N MET A 92 -22.60 5.86 1.57
CA MET A 92 -22.54 6.69 2.77
C MET A 92 -22.10 5.92 4.04
N LEU A 93 -21.89 4.60 3.95
CA LEU A 93 -21.55 3.77 5.11
C LEU A 93 -20.19 4.18 5.69
N LYS A 94 -20.19 4.54 6.99
CA LYS A 94 -19.03 4.95 7.79
C LYS A 94 -18.60 3.89 8.78
N THR A 95 -19.55 3.18 9.38
CA THR A 95 -19.31 2.14 10.40
C THR A 95 -19.96 0.83 9.96
N LEU A 96 -19.18 -0.24 9.89
CA LEU A 96 -19.64 -1.60 9.62
C LEU A 96 -19.06 -2.55 10.67
N ASP A 97 -19.93 -3.04 11.56
CA ASP A 97 -19.55 -3.97 12.61
C ASP A 97 -19.98 -5.39 12.23
N LEU A 98 -19.01 -6.28 12.08
CA LEU A 98 -19.17 -7.69 11.70
C LEU A 98 -18.43 -8.61 12.69
N ARG A 99 -18.26 -8.16 13.95
CA ARG A 99 -17.64 -8.95 15.03
C ARG A 99 -18.37 -10.25 15.31
N ASN A 100 -17.63 -11.27 15.71
CA ASN A 100 -18.18 -12.58 16.10
C ASN A 100 -19.12 -13.16 15.03
N THR A 101 -18.75 -13.01 13.75
CA THR A 101 -19.45 -13.59 12.61
C THR A 101 -18.71 -14.81 12.05
N LEU A 102 -19.29 -15.51 11.08
CA LEU A 102 -18.70 -16.67 10.41
C LEU A 102 -18.10 -16.31 9.04
N ILE A 103 -17.77 -15.03 8.82
CA ILE A 103 -17.28 -14.52 7.53
C ILE A 103 -15.85 -15.02 7.29
N GLN A 104 -15.67 -15.77 6.20
CA GLN A 104 -14.34 -16.19 5.74
C GLN A 104 -13.77 -15.24 4.66
N ASN A 105 -14.63 -14.61 3.86
CA ASN A 105 -14.24 -13.72 2.77
C ASN A 105 -15.20 -12.53 2.66
N LEU A 106 -14.66 -11.36 2.35
CA LEU A 106 -15.44 -10.17 2.00
C LEU A 106 -15.57 -10.02 0.47
N PRO A 107 -16.71 -9.52 -0.05
CA PRO A 107 -16.82 -9.14 -1.46
C PRO A 107 -15.85 -7.99 -1.78
N ARG A 108 -15.11 -8.14 -2.89
CA ARG A 108 -14.12 -7.16 -3.39
C ARG A 108 -14.76 -5.78 -3.63
N GLU A 109 -16.04 -5.76 -3.94
CA GLU A 109 -16.86 -4.57 -4.16
C GLU A 109 -16.91 -3.65 -2.93
N LEU A 110 -16.68 -4.16 -1.70
CA LEU A 110 -16.56 -3.31 -0.50
C LEU A 110 -15.36 -2.35 -0.57
N GLY A 111 -14.35 -2.64 -1.40
CA GLY A 111 -13.27 -1.70 -1.69
C GLY A 111 -13.74 -0.38 -2.33
N ARG A 112 -15.00 -0.30 -2.78
CA ARG A 112 -15.65 0.93 -3.30
C ARG A 112 -16.21 1.84 -2.19
N LEU A 113 -16.34 1.36 -0.95
CA LEU A 113 -16.89 2.13 0.17
C LEU A 113 -15.87 3.14 0.71
N THR A 114 -15.63 4.21 -0.05
CA THR A 114 -14.65 5.25 0.28
C THR A 114 -14.95 5.99 1.58
N SER A 115 -16.22 6.03 2.00
CA SER A 115 -16.66 6.65 3.26
C SER A 115 -16.52 5.76 4.50
N LEU A 116 -16.16 4.46 4.36
CA LEU A 116 -16.08 3.56 5.51
C LEU A 116 -14.84 3.87 6.36
N VAL A 117 -15.06 4.39 7.56
CA VAL A 117 -14.04 4.75 8.56
C VAL A 117 -13.75 3.58 9.48
N ASP A 118 -14.80 2.90 9.95
CA ASP A 118 -14.71 1.81 10.92
C ASP A 118 -15.22 0.52 10.28
N LEU A 119 -14.36 -0.48 10.23
CA LEU A 119 -14.70 -1.85 9.85
C LEU A 119 -14.13 -2.78 10.90
N ASN A 120 -15.02 -3.46 11.63
CA ASN A 120 -14.59 -4.46 12.61
C ASN A 120 -14.99 -5.88 12.13
N LEU A 121 -14.00 -6.78 12.13
CA LEU A 121 -14.09 -8.20 11.75
C LEU A 121 -13.57 -9.13 12.86
N ASP A 122 -13.37 -8.62 14.07
CA ASP A 122 -12.75 -9.35 15.19
C ASP A 122 -13.62 -10.56 15.57
N GLY A 123 -12.98 -11.70 15.83
CA GLY A 123 -13.68 -12.97 16.09
C GLY A 123 -14.29 -13.64 14.85
N ALA A 124 -14.13 -13.08 13.63
CA ALA A 124 -14.50 -13.78 12.40
C ALA A 124 -13.40 -14.74 11.91
N PRO A 125 -13.73 -15.94 11.41
CA PRO A 125 -12.77 -16.92 10.88
C PRO A 125 -12.30 -16.53 9.46
N LEU A 126 -11.65 -15.37 9.35
CA LEU A 126 -11.17 -14.82 8.08
C LEU A 126 -10.18 -15.78 7.40
N LYS A 127 -10.25 -15.88 6.07
CA LYS A 127 -9.21 -16.58 5.31
C LYS A 127 -7.87 -15.86 5.49
N GLN A 128 -6.79 -16.61 5.71
CA GLN A 128 -5.42 -16.11 5.97
C GLN A 128 -4.99 -14.90 5.11
N SER A 129 -5.29 -14.90 3.80
CA SER A 129 -4.91 -13.77 2.92
C SER A 129 -5.73 -12.49 3.15
N LEU A 130 -6.93 -12.58 3.70
CA LEU A 130 -7.76 -11.45 4.11
C LEU A 130 -7.34 -10.95 5.50
N GLU A 131 -7.13 -11.88 6.44
CA GLU A 131 -6.61 -11.65 7.79
C GLU A 131 -5.28 -10.87 7.76
N GLN A 132 -4.31 -11.30 6.95
CA GLN A 132 -3.04 -10.61 6.73
C GLN A 132 -3.18 -9.16 6.23
N HIS A 133 -4.28 -8.80 5.57
CA HIS A 133 -4.54 -7.44 5.10
C HIS A 133 -5.39 -6.64 6.09
N TYR A 134 -6.23 -7.29 6.90
CA TYR A 134 -6.92 -6.69 8.04
C TYR A 134 -5.93 -6.31 9.15
N GLY A 135 -4.96 -7.16 9.46
CA GLY A 135 -3.89 -6.87 10.43
C GLY A 135 -2.94 -5.74 10.02
N LYS A 136 -2.92 -5.35 8.73
CA LYS A 136 -2.25 -4.12 8.24
C LYS A 136 -3.11 -2.86 8.41
N GLY A 137 -4.23 -2.97 9.12
CA GLY A 137 -5.23 -1.93 9.30
C GLY A 137 -6.12 -1.72 8.07
N ARG A 138 -7.17 -0.90 8.26
CA ARG A 138 -8.22 -0.62 7.26
C ARG A 138 -7.67 -0.29 5.87
N GLN A 139 -6.63 0.54 5.77
CA GLN A 139 -6.08 0.95 4.48
C GLN A 139 -5.53 -0.24 3.67
N GLY A 140 -4.83 -1.17 4.33
CA GLY A 140 -4.31 -2.38 3.69
C GLY A 140 -5.41 -3.31 3.18
N LEU A 141 -6.46 -3.50 3.99
CA LEU A 141 -7.64 -4.28 3.62
C LEU A 141 -8.41 -3.65 2.44
N PHE A 142 -8.66 -2.34 2.48
CA PHE A 142 -9.36 -1.63 1.42
C PHE A 142 -8.58 -1.63 0.11
N ALA A 143 -7.28 -1.35 0.15
CA ALA A 143 -6.41 -1.43 -1.03
C ALA A 143 -6.41 -2.84 -1.65
N TYR A 144 -6.45 -3.90 -0.82
CA TYR A 144 -6.55 -5.28 -1.29
C TYR A 144 -7.90 -5.59 -1.98
N LEU A 145 -9.01 -5.17 -1.37
CA LEU A 145 -10.36 -5.37 -1.95
C LEU A 145 -10.53 -4.56 -3.24
N GLN A 146 -10.13 -3.29 -3.23
CA GLN A 146 -10.16 -2.42 -4.41
C GLN A 146 -9.28 -2.96 -5.54
N ARG A 147 -8.05 -3.42 -5.26
CA ARG A 147 -7.18 -4.06 -6.26
C ARG A 147 -7.82 -5.32 -6.87
N LYS A 148 -8.55 -6.12 -6.08
CA LYS A 148 -9.30 -7.27 -6.59
C LYS A 148 -10.47 -6.85 -7.49
N ASP A 149 -11.19 -5.79 -7.15
CA ASP A 149 -12.30 -5.29 -7.95
C ASP A 149 -11.83 -4.64 -9.26
N ASP A 150 -10.85 -3.73 -9.18
CA ASP A 150 -10.17 -3.13 -10.33
C ASP A 150 -9.72 -4.22 -11.30
N ARG A 151 -9.03 -5.27 -10.81
CA ARG A 151 -8.53 -6.36 -11.65
C ARG A 151 -9.64 -7.14 -12.34
N ARG A 152 -10.82 -7.34 -11.72
CA ARG A 152 -12.00 -7.91 -12.39
C ARG A 152 -12.46 -7.02 -13.53
N VAL A 153 -12.64 -5.73 -13.25
CA VAL A 153 -13.14 -4.75 -14.23
C VAL A 153 -12.17 -4.64 -15.42
N LEU A 154 -10.87 -4.56 -15.14
CA LEU A 154 -9.81 -4.49 -16.15
C LEU A 154 -9.71 -5.76 -17.00
N LYS A 155 -9.90 -6.96 -16.42
CA LYS A 155 -10.02 -8.21 -17.21
C LYS A 155 -11.18 -8.13 -18.20
N GLY A 156 -12.38 -7.72 -17.75
CA GLY A 156 -13.54 -7.57 -18.63
C GLY A 156 -13.31 -6.54 -19.74
N GLN A 157 -12.72 -5.39 -19.40
CA GLN A 157 -12.36 -4.36 -20.38
C GLN A 157 -11.31 -4.86 -21.38
N PHE A 158 -10.34 -5.67 -20.96
CA PHE A 158 -9.34 -6.26 -21.86
C PHE A 158 -9.95 -7.25 -22.85
N VAL A 159 -10.87 -8.11 -22.41
CA VAL A 159 -11.61 -9.04 -23.30
C VAL A 159 -12.42 -8.27 -24.34
N CYS A 160 -13.19 -7.24 -23.92
CA CYS A 160 -13.94 -6.41 -24.86
C CYS A 160 -13.02 -5.70 -25.86
N LEU A 161 -11.93 -5.09 -25.39
CA LEU A 161 -10.97 -4.39 -26.25
C LEU A 161 -10.31 -5.33 -27.26
N MET A 162 -9.88 -6.53 -26.84
CA MET A 162 -9.32 -7.52 -27.75
C MET A 162 -10.34 -7.91 -28.83
N ARG A 163 -11.57 -8.24 -28.44
CA ARG A 163 -12.67 -8.56 -29.37
C ARG A 163 -13.02 -7.40 -30.30
N GLU A 164 -12.96 -6.16 -29.85
CA GLU A 164 -13.39 -5.01 -30.68
C GLU A 164 -12.29 -4.45 -31.57
N THR A 165 -11.01 -4.67 -31.25
CA THR A 165 -9.90 -3.96 -31.91
C THR A 165 -8.73 -4.81 -32.41
N VAL A 166 -8.52 -6.03 -31.90
CA VAL A 166 -7.34 -6.85 -32.23
C VAL A 166 -7.72 -8.20 -32.83
N TYR A 167 -8.71 -8.87 -32.23
CA TYR A 167 -9.11 -10.26 -32.53
C TYR A 167 -10.64 -10.40 -32.67
N PRO A 168 -11.28 -9.73 -33.65
CA PRO A 168 -12.74 -9.67 -33.76
C PRO A 168 -13.44 -10.99 -34.13
N PHE A 169 -12.70 -11.95 -34.68
CA PHE A 169 -13.23 -13.26 -35.09
C PHE A 169 -12.91 -14.39 -34.10
N THR A 170 -12.26 -14.08 -32.97
CA THR A 170 -11.83 -15.09 -31.99
C THR A 170 -12.94 -15.39 -30.98
N PRO A 171 -13.21 -16.68 -30.65
CA PRO A 171 -14.16 -17.07 -29.62
C PRO A 171 -13.87 -16.43 -28.26
N THR A 172 -14.92 -15.98 -27.57
CA THR A 172 -14.82 -15.33 -26.25
C THR A 172 -14.08 -16.18 -25.22
N ASP A 173 -14.21 -17.51 -25.29
CA ASP A 173 -13.55 -18.42 -24.34
C ASP A 173 -12.02 -18.46 -24.52
N GLN A 174 -11.52 -18.36 -25.76
CA GLN A 174 -10.09 -18.22 -26.03
C GLN A 174 -9.57 -16.87 -25.55
N LEU A 175 -10.32 -15.78 -25.76
CA LEU A 175 -9.98 -14.45 -25.23
C LEU A 175 -10.00 -14.41 -23.69
N ASN A 176 -10.91 -15.14 -23.05
CA ASN A 176 -10.98 -15.29 -21.60
C ASN A 176 -9.79 -16.10 -21.05
N ALA A 177 -9.42 -17.22 -21.70
CA ALA A 177 -8.26 -18.02 -21.34
C ALA A 177 -6.97 -17.19 -21.41
N LEU A 178 -6.73 -16.54 -22.56
CA LEU A 178 -5.58 -15.64 -22.75
C LEU A 178 -5.57 -14.49 -21.73
N THR A 179 -6.72 -13.87 -21.46
CA THR A 179 -6.84 -12.82 -20.43
C THR A 179 -6.47 -13.34 -19.04
N ASN A 180 -6.78 -14.59 -18.73
CA ASN A 180 -6.40 -15.19 -17.46
C ASN A 180 -4.89 -15.41 -17.37
N GLU A 181 -4.27 -15.98 -18.41
CA GLU A 181 -2.81 -16.20 -18.50
C GLU A 181 -2.02 -14.89 -18.43
N VAL A 182 -2.37 -13.91 -19.26
CA VAL A 182 -1.74 -12.58 -19.28
C VAL A 182 -1.85 -11.92 -17.90
N PHE A 183 -3.05 -11.90 -17.30
CA PHE A 183 -3.17 -11.31 -15.97
C PHE A 183 -2.48 -12.17 -14.90
N ASP A 184 -2.36 -13.49 -15.02
CA ASP A 184 -1.64 -14.28 -14.03
C ASP A 184 -0.14 -13.97 -14.01
N GLN A 185 0.43 -13.56 -15.14
CA GLN A 185 1.79 -12.99 -15.25
C GLN A 185 1.91 -11.55 -14.72
N LEU A 186 0.81 -10.88 -14.39
CA LEU A 186 0.78 -9.46 -13.97
C LEU A 186 0.24 -9.28 -12.54
N LYS A 187 0.55 -10.22 -11.62
CA LYS A 187 0.06 -10.23 -10.21
C LYS A 187 0.68 -9.13 -9.34
N ASP A 188 1.91 -8.76 -9.65
CA ASP A 188 2.71 -7.69 -9.06
C ASP A 188 2.27 -6.29 -9.51
N PHE A 189 1.81 -6.12 -10.74
CA PHE A 189 1.37 -4.83 -11.30
C PHE A 189 0.15 -4.21 -10.60
N THR A 190 0.17 -2.89 -10.45
CA THR A 190 -0.88 -2.05 -9.85
C THR A 190 -2.06 -1.81 -10.80
N SER A 191 -3.20 -1.38 -10.27
CA SER A 191 -4.37 -0.98 -11.07
C SER A 191 -4.08 0.16 -12.06
N ILE A 192 -3.07 1.00 -11.79
CA ILE A 192 -2.69 2.11 -12.67
C ILE A 192 -1.91 1.58 -13.88
N GLU A 193 -0.93 0.70 -13.65
CA GLU A 193 -0.13 0.11 -14.72
C GLU A 193 -0.97 -0.82 -15.61
N LEU A 194 -1.89 -1.59 -15.02
CA LEU A 194 -2.85 -2.40 -15.79
C LEU A 194 -3.79 -1.54 -16.66
N LYS A 195 -4.10 -0.29 -16.27
CA LYS A 195 -4.82 0.66 -17.14
C LYS A 195 -3.95 1.13 -18.32
N LYS A 196 -2.61 1.13 -18.20
CA LYS A 196 -1.70 1.43 -19.32
C LYS A 196 -1.67 0.29 -20.34
N LEU A 197 -1.78 -0.97 -19.90
CA LEU A 197 -1.93 -2.12 -20.79
C LEU A 197 -3.14 -1.94 -21.70
N LEU A 198 -4.31 -1.60 -21.14
CA LEU A 198 -5.53 -1.34 -21.95
C LEU A 198 -5.30 -0.25 -23.01
N ARG A 199 -4.71 0.89 -22.61
CA ARG A 199 -4.45 2.03 -23.53
C ARG A 199 -3.46 1.71 -24.64
N ASN A 200 -2.51 0.81 -24.40
CA ASN A 200 -1.45 0.44 -25.34
C ASN A 200 -1.68 -0.93 -26.01
N ALA A 201 -2.81 -1.59 -25.76
CA ALA A 201 -3.03 -2.99 -26.13
C ALA A 201 -2.82 -3.25 -27.63
N GLN A 202 -3.28 -2.35 -28.52
CA GLN A 202 -3.06 -2.46 -29.98
C GLN A 202 -1.58 -2.41 -30.40
N ARG A 203 -0.70 -1.80 -29.58
CA ARG A 203 0.75 -1.72 -29.85
C ARG A 203 1.54 -2.86 -29.18
N ILE A 204 1.00 -3.42 -28.10
CA ILE A 204 1.64 -4.51 -27.33
C ILE A 204 1.25 -5.88 -27.90
N LEU A 205 0.01 -6.04 -28.37
CA LEU A 205 -0.50 -7.31 -28.87
C LEU A 205 -0.10 -7.55 -30.34
N PRO A 206 0.33 -8.77 -30.71
CA PRO A 206 0.58 -9.14 -32.10
C PRO A 206 -0.72 -9.25 -32.92
N SER A 207 -0.59 -9.26 -34.24
CA SER A 207 -1.74 -9.33 -35.17
C SER A 207 -2.46 -10.67 -35.20
N LYS A 208 -1.86 -11.75 -34.66
CA LYS A 208 -2.48 -13.08 -34.52
C LYS A 208 -2.45 -13.55 -33.07
N ILE A 209 -3.56 -14.12 -32.60
CA ILE A 209 -3.65 -14.62 -31.21
C ILE A 209 -2.68 -15.76 -30.91
N GLU A 210 -2.36 -16.61 -31.89
CA GLU A 210 -1.38 -17.71 -31.78
C GLU A 210 0.05 -17.24 -31.49
N GLN A 211 0.35 -15.97 -31.77
CA GLN A 211 1.66 -15.36 -31.54
C GLN A 211 1.74 -14.64 -30.17
N VAL A 212 0.67 -14.67 -29.38
CA VAL A 212 0.63 -13.97 -28.10
C VAL A 212 1.40 -14.76 -27.05
N ASP A 213 2.55 -14.22 -26.66
CA ASP A 213 3.27 -14.65 -25.46
C ASP A 213 2.93 -13.74 -24.26
N PRO A 214 2.31 -14.26 -23.18
CA PRO A 214 2.10 -13.54 -21.94
C PRO A 214 3.37 -12.95 -21.32
N ALA A 215 4.54 -13.57 -21.50
CA ALA A 215 5.81 -13.07 -20.98
C ALA A 215 6.32 -11.85 -21.79
N ALA A 216 6.19 -11.87 -23.12
CA ALA A 216 6.42 -10.71 -23.98
C ALA A 216 5.48 -9.53 -23.66
N ILE A 217 4.20 -9.79 -23.36
CA ILE A 217 3.28 -8.73 -22.89
C ILE A 217 3.77 -8.13 -21.56
N ARG A 218 4.23 -8.97 -20.62
CA ARG A 218 4.78 -8.51 -19.32
C ARG A 218 6.02 -7.64 -19.52
N SER A 219 6.97 -8.05 -20.37
CA SER A 219 8.20 -7.28 -20.60
C SER A 219 7.92 -5.97 -21.33
N ALA A 220 7.04 -5.97 -22.34
CA ALA A 220 6.60 -4.76 -23.03
C ALA A 220 5.89 -3.77 -22.09
N LEU A 221 4.99 -4.25 -21.21
CA LEU A 221 4.32 -3.40 -20.22
C LEU A 221 5.31 -2.83 -19.19
N ALA A 222 6.27 -3.63 -18.73
CA ALA A 222 7.31 -3.18 -17.81
C ALA A 222 8.18 -2.08 -18.44
N HIS A 223 8.62 -2.28 -19.69
CA HIS A 223 9.38 -1.27 -20.44
C HIS A 223 8.60 0.04 -20.58
N LEU A 224 7.33 -0.01 -20.97
CA LEU A 224 6.48 1.19 -21.09
C LEU A 224 6.28 1.90 -19.75
N CYS A 225 6.12 1.17 -18.65
CA CYS A 225 6.02 1.77 -17.32
C CYS A 225 7.30 2.49 -16.92
N GLU A 226 8.46 1.91 -17.23
CA GLU A 226 9.78 2.47 -16.94
C GLU A 226 10.10 3.67 -17.86
N GLU A 227 9.82 3.59 -19.16
CA GLU A 227 9.95 4.73 -20.09
C GLU A 227 9.10 5.93 -19.63
N GLU A 228 7.83 5.71 -19.29
CA GLU A 228 6.96 6.79 -18.82
C GLU A 228 7.46 7.37 -17.50
N ARG A 229 7.94 6.54 -16.57
CA ARG A 229 8.55 6.99 -15.32
C ARG A 229 9.77 7.85 -15.60
N GLN A 230 10.69 7.39 -16.44
CA GLN A 230 11.88 8.12 -16.82
C GLN A 230 11.56 9.46 -17.49
N ARG A 231 10.50 9.52 -18.31
CA ARG A 231 9.99 10.77 -18.91
C ARG A 231 9.46 11.73 -17.85
N HIS A 232 8.59 11.27 -16.94
CA HIS A 232 8.06 12.09 -15.84
C HIS A 232 9.18 12.61 -14.92
N GLU A 233 10.18 11.78 -14.62
CA GLU A 233 11.33 12.19 -13.82
C GLU A 233 12.18 13.25 -14.55
N THR A 234 12.42 13.13 -15.86
CA THR A 234 13.06 14.22 -16.63
C THR A 234 12.22 15.49 -16.68
N SER A 235 10.91 15.42 -16.85
CA SER A 235 10.06 16.61 -16.87
C SER A 235 10.02 17.32 -15.51
N ASN A 236 10.07 16.57 -14.41
CA ASN A 236 10.20 17.15 -13.07
C ASN A 236 11.58 17.82 -12.87
N LEU A 237 12.67 17.17 -13.31
CA LEU A 237 14.00 17.79 -13.31
C LEU A 237 14.08 19.03 -14.20
N GLN A 238 13.41 19.05 -15.36
CA GLN A 238 13.31 20.23 -16.23
C GLN A 238 12.62 21.39 -15.52
N LEU A 239 11.49 21.14 -14.85
CA LEU A 239 10.78 22.16 -14.06
C LEU A 239 11.64 22.69 -12.91
N GLN A 240 12.36 21.81 -12.20
CA GLN A 240 13.27 22.18 -11.12
C GLN A 240 14.46 23.01 -11.64
N LEU A 241 15.08 22.60 -12.74
CA LEU A 241 16.17 23.35 -13.36
C LEU A 241 15.70 24.70 -13.91
N LYS A 242 14.49 24.80 -14.48
CA LYS A 242 13.92 26.06 -14.98
C LYS A 242 13.53 27.03 -13.86
N ALA A 243 13.26 26.52 -12.66
CA ALA A 243 13.06 27.33 -11.46
C ALA A 243 14.37 27.88 -10.87
N ILE A 244 15.49 27.17 -11.05
CA ILE A 244 16.84 27.64 -10.64
C ILE A 244 17.43 28.57 -11.71
N TYR A 245 17.25 28.23 -12.99
CA TYR A 245 17.74 28.97 -14.15
C TYR A 245 16.57 29.40 -15.06
N PRO A 246 16.03 30.61 -14.88
CA PRO A 246 14.88 31.07 -15.66
C PRO A 246 15.22 31.40 -17.12
N GLU A 247 16.47 31.75 -17.44
CA GLU A 247 16.89 32.21 -18.78
C GLU A 247 17.08 31.14 -19.88
N PRO A 248 17.75 29.98 -19.66
CA PRO A 248 18.10 29.05 -20.73
C PRO A 248 16.90 28.45 -21.47
N SER A 249 17.11 28.07 -22.74
CA SER A 249 16.07 27.46 -23.59
C SER A 249 15.58 26.12 -23.04
N LEU A 250 14.34 25.75 -23.40
CA LEU A 250 13.73 24.49 -22.95
C LEU A 250 14.55 23.27 -23.37
N ASP A 251 15.15 23.28 -24.57
CA ASP A 251 15.95 22.17 -25.09
C ASP A 251 17.28 22.01 -24.32
N ALA A 252 17.92 23.12 -23.95
CA ALA A 252 19.14 23.10 -23.15
C ALA A 252 18.86 22.57 -21.74
N VAL A 253 17.77 23.00 -21.12
CA VAL A 253 17.29 22.48 -19.83
C VAL A 253 16.89 21.00 -19.92
N ALA A 254 16.32 20.57 -21.06
CA ALA A 254 15.99 19.17 -21.30
C ALA A 254 17.24 18.28 -21.42
N GLY A 255 18.28 18.75 -22.12
CA GLY A 255 19.60 18.11 -22.17
C GLY A 255 20.22 17.97 -20.77
N ALA A 256 20.27 19.07 -20.01
CA ALA A 256 20.78 19.09 -18.63
C ALA A 256 20.02 18.14 -17.69
N ALA A 257 18.68 18.09 -17.77
CA ALA A 257 17.86 17.17 -16.99
C ALA A 257 18.13 15.69 -17.34
N SER A 258 18.32 15.37 -18.63
CA SER A 258 18.68 14.02 -19.08
C SER A 258 20.08 13.62 -18.60
N ALA A 259 21.06 14.54 -18.69
CA ALA A 259 22.42 14.33 -18.21
C ALA A 259 22.47 14.09 -16.69
N LEU A 260 21.75 14.89 -15.89
CA LEU A 260 21.60 14.62 -14.44
C LEU A 260 20.97 13.24 -14.16
N ARG A 261 19.96 12.84 -14.93
CA ARG A 261 19.32 11.53 -14.75
C ARG A 261 20.29 10.38 -15.03
N GLN A 262 21.16 10.53 -16.04
CA GLN A 262 22.19 9.54 -16.38
C GLN A 262 23.34 9.52 -15.36
N ALA A 263 23.80 10.68 -14.90
CA ALA A 263 24.89 10.81 -13.93
C ALA A 263 24.56 10.24 -12.55
N PHE A 264 23.28 10.32 -12.13
CA PHE A 264 22.79 9.86 -10.84
C PHE A 264 21.64 8.84 -11.00
N PRO A 265 21.91 7.52 -11.02
CA PRO A 265 20.89 6.49 -11.24
C PRO A 265 19.81 6.38 -10.14
N ASP A 266 20.13 6.73 -8.88
CA ASP A 266 19.18 6.67 -7.77
C ASP A 266 18.28 7.94 -7.68
N PRO A 267 16.94 7.82 -7.74
CA PRO A 267 16.04 8.96 -7.54
C PRO A 267 16.14 9.61 -6.14
N ALA A 268 16.65 8.93 -5.11
CA ALA A 268 16.90 9.57 -3.81
C ALA A 268 18.13 10.49 -3.85
N GLU A 269 19.22 10.07 -4.50
CA GLU A 269 20.39 10.94 -4.75
C GLU A 269 20.04 12.12 -5.68
N ARG A 270 19.32 11.91 -6.78
CA ARG A 270 18.82 13.01 -7.65
C ARG A 270 18.10 14.10 -6.83
N ARG A 271 17.20 13.69 -5.93
CA ARG A 271 16.47 14.61 -5.02
C ARG A 271 17.34 15.23 -3.91
N ARG A 272 18.52 14.69 -3.61
CA ARG A 272 19.50 15.34 -2.71
C ARG A 272 20.31 16.38 -3.47
N VAL A 273 20.80 16.03 -4.67
CA VAL A 273 21.56 16.91 -5.56
C VAL A 273 20.78 18.20 -5.87
N VAL A 274 19.51 18.10 -6.30
CA VAL A 274 18.69 19.29 -6.58
C VAL A 274 18.37 20.11 -5.31
N ARG A 275 18.22 19.47 -4.14
CA ARG A 275 18.06 20.21 -2.87
C ARG A 275 19.33 20.96 -2.46
N LEU A 276 20.50 20.47 -2.87
CA LEU A 276 21.80 21.09 -2.64
C LEU A 276 22.24 21.98 -3.82
N HIS A 277 21.34 22.40 -4.72
CA HIS A 277 21.68 23.21 -5.90
C HIS A 277 22.51 24.44 -5.53
N ALA A 278 22.18 25.16 -4.44
CA ALA A 278 22.93 26.32 -3.98
C ALA A 278 24.41 26.07 -3.61
N LEU A 279 24.84 24.80 -3.47
CA LEU A 279 26.24 24.41 -3.23
C LEU A 279 26.88 23.64 -4.39
N LEU A 280 26.07 23.09 -5.30
CA LEU A 280 26.51 22.16 -6.34
C LEU A 280 26.35 22.71 -7.76
N PHE A 281 25.41 23.64 -7.97
CA PHE A 281 25.04 24.11 -9.30
C PHE A 281 25.76 25.45 -9.54
N PRO A 282 26.39 25.65 -10.71
CA PRO A 282 27.09 26.89 -11.02
C PRO A 282 26.11 28.06 -11.16
N GLU A 283 26.56 29.30 -10.91
CA GLU A 283 25.70 30.48 -11.05
C GLU A 283 25.23 30.69 -12.50
N ALA A 284 26.09 30.42 -13.48
CA ALA A 284 25.76 30.47 -14.90
C ALA A 284 25.43 29.08 -15.47
N PHE A 285 24.31 28.95 -16.16
CA PHE A 285 23.88 27.69 -16.79
C PHE A 285 24.86 27.17 -17.86
N GLU A 286 25.63 28.04 -18.50
CA GLU A 286 26.64 27.64 -19.50
C GLU A 286 27.75 26.75 -18.93
N GLN A 287 28.00 26.84 -17.61
CA GLN A 287 28.98 26.03 -16.90
C GLN A 287 28.38 24.71 -16.36
N PHE A 288 27.08 24.46 -16.62
CA PHE A 288 26.36 23.31 -16.09
C PHE A 288 26.88 22.00 -16.69
N SER A 289 27.50 21.17 -15.85
CA SER A 289 27.95 19.83 -16.22
C SER A 289 27.56 18.81 -15.15
N ALA A 290 26.79 17.80 -15.56
CA ALA A 290 26.34 16.73 -14.66
C ALA A 290 27.51 15.95 -14.05
N ASP A 291 28.62 15.79 -14.78
CA ASP A 291 29.83 15.12 -14.28
C ASP A 291 30.59 15.97 -13.24
N THR A 292 30.64 17.28 -13.43
CA THR A 292 31.22 18.20 -12.43
C THR A 292 30.38 18.19 -11.15
N ILE A 293 29.06 18.29 -11.28
CA ILE A 293 28.09 18.20 -10.17
C ILE A 293 28.24 16.85 -9.44
N ARG A 294 28.44 15.75 -10.17
CA ARG A 294 28.68 14.41 -9.59
C ARG A 294 29.97 14.34 -8.79
N ARG A 295 31.08 14.88 -9.30
CA ARG A 295 32.36 14.93 -8.56
C ARG A 295 32.25 15.76 -7.28
N GLN A 296 31.62 16.93 -7.36
CA GLN A 296 31.39 17.79 -6.19
C GLN A 296 30.46 17.12 -5.15
N TYR A 297 29.40 16.44 -5.58
CA TYR A 297 28.51 15.72 -4.68
C TYR A 297 29.20 14.55 -3.97
N GLU A 298 30.03 13.76 -4.68
CA GLU A 298 30.83 12.70 -4.04
C GLU A 298 31.88 13.26 -3.07
N HIS A 299 32.50 14.42 -3.38
CA HIS A 299 33.40 15.11 -2.45
C HIS A 299 32.67 15.53 -1.16
N LEU A 300 31.52 16.23 -1.28
CA LEU A 300 30.70 16.62 -0.12
C LEU A 300 30.20 15.40 0.69
N LYS A 301 29.97 14.27 0.04
CA LYS A 301 29.56 13.00 0.66
C LYS A 301 30.72 12.37 1.44
N GLN A 302 31.95 12.45 0.94
CA GLN A 302 33.17 12.06 1.64
C GLN A 302 33.46 13.00 2.83
N GLU A 303 33.46 14.32 2.64
CA GLU A 303 33.70 15.30 3.72
C GLU A 303 32.70 15.16 4.88
N ARG A 304 31.41 14.93 4.57
CA ARG A 304 30.39 14.68 5.60
C ARG A 304 30.57 13.35 6.32
N LEU A 305 31.05 12.32 5.63
CA LEU A 305 31.41 11.05 6.26
C LEU A 305 32.60 11.24 7.20
N GLU A 306 33.65 11.92 6.75
CA GLU A 306 34.84 12.25 7.54
C GLU A 306 34.52 13.10 8.77
N MET A 307 33.70 14.15 8.64
CA MET A 307 33.23 14.94 9.80
C MET A 307 32.42 14.09 10.79
N SER A 308 31.55 13.20 10.30
CA SER A 308 30.74 12.32 11.15
C SER A 308 31.60 11.29 11.89
N LEU A 309 32.59 10.72 11.20
CA LEU A 309 33.55 9.78 11.78
C LEU A 309 34.47 10.47 12.78
N THR A 310 35.02 11.64 12.46
CA THR A 310 35.83 12.46 13.38
C THR A 310 35.04 12.81 14.64
N LYS A 311 33.75 13.19 14.51
CA LYS A 311 32.88 13.48 15.66
C LYS A 311 32.64 12.23 16.53
N ARG A 312 32.49 11.04 15.92
CA ARG A 312 32.38 9.77 16.67
C ARG A 312 33.71 9.39 17.34
N LEU A 313 34.83 9.51 16.64
CA LEU A 313 36.17 9.21 17.19
C LEU A 313 36.50 10.11 18.38
N LYS A 314 36.23 11.42 18.31
CA LYS A 314 36.37 12.34 19.46
C LYS A 314 35.43 12.02 20.63
N ALA A 315 34.26 11.42 20.37
CA ALA A 315 33.35 10.99 21.45
C ALA A 315 33.84 9.74 22.18
N PHE A 316 34.52 8.82 21.47
CA PHE A 316 35.14 7.61 22.04
C PHE A 316 36.53 7.86 22.66
N TYR A 317 37.31 8.78 22.09
CA TYR A 317 38.67 9.13 22.53
C TYR A 317 38.70 10.61 22.92
N GLN A 318 38.19 10.91 24.11
CA GLN A 318 37.99 12.29 24.57
C GLN A 318 39.31 13.05 24.81
N ASP A 319 40.38 12.33 25.17
CA ASP A 319 41.72 12.89 25.41
C ASP A 319 42.63 12.88 24.18
N ALA A 320 42.20 12.34 23.04
CA ALA A 320 43.03 12.23 21.84
C ALA A 320 43.15 13.57 21.11
N SER A 321 44.37 13.93 20.70
CA SER A 321 44.62 15.16 19.96
C SER A 321 44.03 15.11 18.54
N ASP A 322 43.73 16.29 17.98
CA ASP A 322 43.19 16.41 16.62
C ASP A 322 44.09 15.78 15.55
N ASN A 323 45.41 15.73 15.79
CA ASN A 323 46.37 15.04 14.92
C ASN A 323 46.24 13.51 15.01
N GLU A 324 46.06 12.94 16.20
CA GLU A 324 45.89 11.50 16.39
C GLU A 324 44.56 11.02 15.81
N VAL A 325 43.48 11.76 16.05
CA VAL A 325 42.16 11.48 15.44
C VAL A 325 42.25 11.58 13.91
N SER A 326 42.97 12.56 13.36
CA SER A 326 43.19 12.69 11.91
C SER A 326 44.05 11.57 11.33
N LEU A 327 45.06 11.08 12.06
CA LEU A 327 45.88 9.93 11.65
C LEU A 327 45.08 8.63 11.68
N LEU A 328 44.27 8.41 12.72
CA LEU A 328 43.33 7.28 12.82
C LEU A 328 42.31 7.32 11.68
N LEU A 329 41.69 8.48 11.42
CA LEU A 329 40.74 8.66 10.31
C LEU A 329 41.40 8.32 8.96
N ARG A 330 42.60 8.86 8.68
CA ARG A 330 43.35 8.54 7.44
C ARG A 330 43.72 7.06 7.33
N SER A 331 44.05 6.41 8.44
CA SER A 331 44.35 4.97 8.47
C SER A 331 43.10 4.14 8.16
N LEU A 332 41.97 4.45 8.82
CA LEU A 332 40.68 3.81 8.60
C LEU A 332 40.18 4.00 7.15
N MET A 333 40.26 5.22 6.61
CA MET A 333 39.87 5.51 5.22
C MET A 333 40.75 4.78 4.20
N LYS A 334 42.07 4.69 4.44
CA LYS A 334 42.98 3.89 3.59
C LYS A 334 42.70 2.39 3.68
N SER A 335 42.40 1.86 4.86
CA SER A 335 42.01 0.45 5.01
C SER A 335 40.71 0.17 4.26
N ALA A 336 39.69 1.02 4.45
CA ALA A 336 38.40 0.90 3.78
C ALA A 336 38.52 0.99 2.25
N GLN A 337 39.38 1.86 1.70
CA GLN A 337 39.69 1.91 0.28
C GLN A 337 40.39 0.63 -0.20
N GLY A 338 41.42 0.16 0.52
CA GLY A 338 42.15 -1.06 0.18
C GLY A 338 41.26 -2.32 0.23
N ASP A 339 40.27 -2.37 1.10
CA ASP A 339 39.30 -3.47 1.16
C ASP A 339 38.19 -3.33 0.11
N ASN A 340 37.79 -2.11 -0.28
CA ASN A 340 36.91 -1.88 -1.44
C ASN A 340 37.58 -2.29 -2.75
N ASP A 341 38.89 -2.06 -2.90
CA ASP A 341 39.65 -2.50 -4.07
C ASP A 341 39.83 -4.03 -4.11
N LYS A 342 39.97 -4.68 -2.95
CA LYS A 342 39.92 -6.15 -2.84
C LYS A 342 38.54 -6.70 -3.18
N LEU A 343 37.47 -6.09 -2.67
CA LEU A 343 36.08 -6.47 -2.95
C LEU A 343 35.71 -6.26 -4.43
N ASN A 344 36.15 -5.18 -5.07
CA ASN A 344 35.96 -4.99 -6.52
C ASN A 344 36.79 -5.99 -7.34
N ARG A 345 38.00 -6.34 -6.91
CA ARG A 345 38.82 -7.38 -7.58
C ARG A 345 38.25 -8.79 -7.40
N SER A 346 37.68 -9.12 -6.24
CA SER A 346 37.01 -10.42 -6.03
C SER A 346 35.66 -10.48 -6.72
N ALA A 347 34.87 -9.39 -6.75
CA ALA A 347 33.61 -9.30 -7.50
C ALA A 347 33.79 -9.46 -9.02
N LEU A 348 34.98 -9.16 -9.56
CA LEU A 348 35.36 -9.46 -10.95
C LEU A 348 35.79 -10.92 -11.18
N GLN A 349 36.00 -11.72 -10.13
CA GLN A 349 36.38 -13.13 -10.24
C GLN A 349 35.29 -14.11 -9.77
N THR A 350 34.37 -13.70 -8.90
CA THR A 350 33.26 -14.55 -8.42
C THR A 350 31.91 -14.00 -8.87
N ASN A 351 31.43 -14.56 -9.97
CA ASN A 351 30.00 -14.59 -10.30
C ASN A 351 29.23 -15.31 -9.15
N THR A 352 28.01 -14.87 -8.80
CA THR A 352 27.13 -15.38 -7.71
C THR A 352 27.63 -15.07 -6.27
N PHE A 353 26.88 -14.44 -5.34
CA PHE A 353 25.61 -14.86 -4.73
C PHE A 353 24.88 -13.73 -3.93
N TYR A 354 23.62 -13.96 -3.55
CA TYR A 354 22.74 -13.09 -2.76
C TYR A 354 22.99 -13.10 -1.23
N ILE A 355 22.84 -11.93 -0.58
CA ILE A 355 22.39 -11.73 0.84
C ILE A 355 21.59 -10.39 0.81
N ARG A 356 20.31 -10.20 1.19
CA ARG A 356 19.40 -10.64 2.27
C ARG A 356 19.68 -10.02 3.66
N ASP A 357 19.20 -8.80 3.87
CA ASP A 357 19.10 -8.15 5.18
C ASP A 357 17.96 -8.74 6.05
N THR A 358 18.30 -9.20 7.26
CA THR A 358 17.42 -9.19 8.44
C THR A 358 18.30 -9.16 9.71
N PRO A 359 18.14 -8.19 10.62
CA PRO A 359 18.85 -8.18 11.90
C PRO A 359 18.00 -8.78 13.04
N GLY A 360 18.68 -9.37 14.02
CA GLY A 360 18.11 -9.95 15.22
C GLY A 360 18.56 -11.40 15.41
N GLY A 361 19.17 -11.81 16.52
CA GLY A 361 19.45 -11.02 17.73
C GLY A 361 19.49 -11.88 18.99
N GLU A 362 20.15 -13.03 18.94
CA GLU A 362 20.31 -13.92 20.09
C GLU A 362 21.79 -14.27 20.25
N ASN A 363 22.37 -13.88 21.38
CA ASN A 363 23.67 -14.38 21.85
C ASN A 363 23.41 -15.17 23.13
N GLN A 364 23.70 -16.47 23.08
CA GLN A 364 23.78 -17.32 24.27
C GLN A 364 25.12 -17.08 24.97
N THR A 365 25.10 -17.07 26.30
CA THR A 365 26.27 -17.42 27.13
C THR A 365 25.79 -18.27 28.30
N ASP A 366 26.25 -19.51 28.35
CA ASP A 366 25.88 -20.56 29.31
C ASP A 366 26.76 -20.56 30.58
N GLN A 367 26.34 -21.42 31.53
CA GLN A 367 27.04 -21.94 32.74
C GLN A 367 26.84 -21.10 34.02
N LYS A 368 26.00 -21.54 34.98
CA LYS A 368 26.19 -22.59 36.04
C LYS A 368 27.17 -22.13 37.15
N GLU A 369 27.04 -22.37 38.46
CA GLU A 369 26.09 -23.00 39.42
C GLU A 369 26.62 -22.61 40.85
N SER A 370 25.94 -22.63 42.02
CA SER A 370 24.55 -22.89 42.49
C SER A 370 24.40 -22.52 43.98
N HIS A 371 23.16 -22.34 44.50
CA HIS A 371 22.79 -22.00 45.92
C HIS A 371 23.09 -20.54 46.36
N GLU A 372 22.35 -19.89 47.27
CA GLU A 372 21.52 -20.37 48.40
C GLU A 372 20.28 -19.45 48.67
N GLN A 373 19.54 -19.78 49.75
CA GLN A 373 18.38 -19.14 50.41
C GLN A 373 18.54 -17.60 50.65
N GLU A 374 17.54 -16.73 50.90
CA GLU A 374 16.27 -16.70 51.67
C GLU A 374 15.31 -15.67 50.97
N GLN A 375 13.99 -15.86 50.90
CA GLN A 375 12.93 -15.47 51.85
C GLN A 375 12.71 -13.96 52.15
N ASP A 376 11.44 -13.58 51.94
CA ASP A 376 10.61 -12.63 52.68
C ASP A 376 10.83 -11.09 52.60
N ASN A 377 9.74 -10.47 52.13
CA ASN A 377 8.99 -9.37 52.75
C ASN A 377 9.14 -7.90 52.33
N ASP A 378 7.97 -7.26 52.45
CA ASP A 378 7.67 -5.85 52.67
C ASP A 378 7.94 -4.85 51.54
N ASN A 379 7.13 -3.82 51.34
CA ASN A 379 5.70 -3.56 51.54
C ASN A 379 5.45 -2.15 50.99
N ASP A 380 4.18 -1.79 50.90
CA ASP A 380 3.61 -0.53 50.42
C ASP A 380 4.04 0.77 51.15
N ASN A 381 3.48 1.90 50.67
CA ASN A 381 3.45 3.26 51.22
C ASN A 381 4.74 4.12 51.07
N GLU A 382 4.70 5.46 50.96
CA GLU A 382 3.66 6.50 50.73
C GLU A 382 4.39 7.65 50.00
N GLU A 383 3.86 8.29 48.97
CA GLU A 383 3.00 9.50 48.96
C GLU A 383 3.53 10.73 49.75
N GLN A 384 3.34 11.92 49.13
CA GLN A 384 3.63 13.29 49.63
C GLN A 384 5.11 13.74 49.61
N ALA A 385 5.50 15.02 49.48
CA ALA A 385 5.02 16.29 48.87
C ALA A 385 5.80 17.43 49.59
N GLU A 386 5.89 18.63 48.98
CA GLU A 386 6.56 19.86 49.49
C GLU A 386 8.11 19.75 49.54
N GLU A 387 8.92 20.66 48.96
CA GLU A 387 8.80 22.11 48.69
C GLU A 387 8.99 22.52 47.21
#